data_AF-A0A453SV20-F1
#
_entry.id   AF-A0A453SV20-F1
#
_cell.length_a   1.000
_cell.length_b   1.000
_cell.length_c   1.000
_cell.angle_alpha   90.00
_cell.angle_beta   90.00
_cell.angle_gamma   90.00
#
_symmetry.space_group_name_H-M   'P 1'
#
loop_
_entity.id
_entity.type
_entity.pdbx_description
1 polymer ?
#
loop_
_entity_poly.entity_id
_entity_poly.type
_entity_poly.pdbx_seq_one_letter_code
_entity_poly.pdbx_strand_id
1 'polypeptide(L)'
;MAEEQRERRARRKLLFAVPIIPIVLFIVGSCALFLFTADLPRIRIEYACLDGARDAPATKEPPEAVAAAVPSEEQRVRQLSDRPYSLGPNVSDYDARRAAWLAAHPRFPAFVAPERPRVLMVTGSSPRRCTEAEGDHVLLRAFKNKADYCRVHGLDIFYSNAVLDGEMTGFWTKLPLLRALMVAHPETELLWWVDSDAVFTDMLFEPPWGRYAGHNLVLHGWDDEVYGARNWLGANTGSLLLRNCRWSLDLLDAWARMGPRGPVRERYGRVFAEALSNRAAWEADDQSALVYLLATERGRWGDKVFLESSYHLHGFWEEIVGRYEEMRSRWRPGLGDHRWPLVTHFVGCKPCGEPGATYEAAACREGMERALNFADDQILGLYGFQHESLGTTAVRRVRNDTGRPLDADDEEIGRLLHPEFRAAGIN
;
A
#
# COMPACT_ATOMS: atom_id res chain seq x y z
N MET A 1 -49.74 24.02 -46.37
CA MET A 1 -49.57 22.55 -46.28
C MET A 1 -48.56 21.96 -47.27
N ALA A 2 -48.39 22.49 -48.49
CA ALA A 2 -47.43 21.94 -49.47
C ALA A 2 -45.98 22.48 -49.33
N GLU A 3 -45.79 23.64 -48.71
CA GLU A 3 -44.49 24.32 -48.59
C GLU A 3 -43.67 23.79 -47.39
N GLU A 4 -44.35 23.50 -46.28
CA GLU A 4 -43.75 22.93 -45.06
C GLU A 4 -43.25 21.47 -45.26
N GLN A 5 -43.88 20.72 -46.17
CA GLN A 5 -43.42 19.38 -46.55
C GLN A 5 -42.17 19.41 -47.46
N ARG A 6 -41.97 20.48 -48.24
CA ARG A 6 -40.76 20.66 -49.08
C ARG A 6 -39.53 20.99 -48.24
N GLU A 7 -39.67 21.86 -47.23
CA GLU A 7 -38.56 22.18 -46.31
C GLU A 7 -38.12 20.98 -45.46
N ARG A 8 -39.07 20.17 -44.96
CA ARG A 8 -38.74 18.94 -44.23
C ARG A 8 -38.01 17.91 -45.11
N ARG A 9 -38.35 17.83 -46.40
CA ARG A 9 -37.67 16.92 -47.35
C ARG A 9 -36.28 17.41 -47.76
N ALA A 10 -36.06 18.73 -47.82
CA ALA A 10 -34.75 19.33 -48.08
C ALA A 10 -33.79 19.18 -46.89
N ARG A 11 -34.25 19.40 -45.64
CA ARG A 11 -33.45 19.18 -44.42
C ARG A 11 -33.06 17.71 -44.23
N ARG A 12 -33.92 16.77 -44.62
CA ARG A 12 -33.62 15.33 -44.51
C ARG A 12 -32.58 14.84 -45.53
N LYS A 13 -32.40 15.54 -46.66
CA LYS A 13 -31.34 15.25 -47.64
C LYS A 13 -29.97 15.83 -47.25
N LEU A 14 -29.92 16.89 -46.45
CA LEU A 14 -28.65 17.50 -46.02
C LEU A 14 -27.94 16.72 -44.90
N LEU A 15 -28.69 15.92 -44.12
CA LEU A 15 -28.15 15.15 -42.98
C LEU A 15 -27.38 13.86 -43.38
N PHE A 16 -27.41 13.47 -44.65
CA PHE A 16 -26.74 12.24 -45.15
C PHE A 16 -25.55 12.51 -46.09
N ALA A 17 -25.07 13.74 -46.17
CA ALA A 17 -23.96 14.13 -47.04
C ALA A 17 -22.71 14.59 -46.27
N VAL A 18 -22.50 14.10 -45.05
CA VAL A 18 -21.19 14.18 -44.39
C VAL A 18 -20.58 12.78 -44.46
N PRO A 19 -19.36 12.61 -45.00
CA PRO A 19 -18.79 11.29 -45.17
C PRO A 19 -18.30 10.81 -43.79
N ILE A 20 -19.17 10.12 -43.06
CA ILE A 20 -18.88 9.53 -41.73
C ILE A 20 -17.78 8.46 -41.84
N ILE A 21 -17.68 7.81 -43.00
CA ILE A 21 -16.76 6.69 -43.25
C ILE A 21 -15.27 7.11 -43.23
N PRO A 22 -14.81 8.18 -43.93
CA PRO A 22 -13.42 8.60 -43.85
C PRO A 22 -13.03 9.19 -42.48
N ILE A 23 -13.95 9.81 -41.74
CA ILE A 23 -13.65 10.36 -40.40
C ILE A 23 -13.48 9.23 -39.36
N VAL A 24 -14.33 8.20 -39.42
CA VAL A 24 -14.20 7.01 -38.57
C VAL A 24 -12.93 6.22 -38.92
N LEU A 25 -12.57 6.10 -40.20
CA LEU A 25 -11.31 5.46 -40.62
C LEU A 25 -10.07 6.26 -40.20
N PHE A 26 -10.11 7.59 -40.21
CA PHE A 26 -8.98 8.42 -39.75
C PHE A 26 -8.80 8.35 -38.23
N ILE A 27 -9.88 8.35 -37.44
CA ILE A 27 -9.81 8.25 -35.97
C ILE A 27 -9.42 6.84 -35.52
N VAL A 28 -10.01 5.80 -36.12
CA VAL A 28 -9.68 4.39 -35.79
C VAL A 28 -8.29 4.01 -36.31
N GLY A 29 -7.90 4.48 -37.49
CA GLY A 29 -6.56 4.27 -38.03
C GLY A 29 -5.45 4.97 -37.24
N SER A 30 -5.71 6.19 -36.73
CA SER A 30 -4.76 6.93 -35.89
C SER A 30 -4.62 6.30 -34.50
N CYS A 31 -5.72 5.82 -33.90
CA CYS A 31 -5.68 5.10 -32.63
C CYS A 31 -5.00 3.73 -32.76
N ALA A 32 -5.19 3.03 -33.89
CA ALA A 32 -4.49 1.77 -34.15
C ALA A 32 -2.97 2.00 -34.29
N LEU A 33 -2.53 3.05 -35.01
CA LEU A 33 -1.09 3.35 -35.11
C LEU A 33 -0.46 3.72 -33.76
N PHE A 34 -1.17 4.43 -32.88
CA PHE A 34 -0.68 4.78 -31.55
C PHE A 34 -0.61 3.57 -30.60
N LEU A 35 -1.54 2.61 -30.75
CA LEU A 35 -1.54 1.36 -29.96
C LEU A 35 -0.47 0.35 -30.43
N PHE A 36 -0.02 0.43 -31.69
CA PHE A 36 0.99 -0.48 -32.24
C PHE A 36 2.43 0.07 -32.27
N THR A 37 2.66 1.33 -31.89
CA THR A 37 4.01 1.95 -31.94
C THR A 37 4.50 2.56 -30.62
N ALA A 38 3.66 2.58 -29.57
CA ALA A 38 4.10 3.02 -28.25
C ALA A 38 4.76 1.85 -27.50
N ASP A 39 6.03 1.57 -27.83
CA ASP A 39 6.91 0.83 -26.94
C ASP A 39 7.12 1.69 -25.69
N LEU A 40 6.37 1.38 -24.62
CA LEU A 40 6.58 1.99 -23.31
C LEU A 40 8.04 1.71 -22.90
N PRO A 41 8.82 2.72 -22.48
CA PRO A 41 10.20 2.49 -22.06
C PRO A 41 10.22 1.52 -20.88
N ARG A 42 10.61 0.27 -21.14
CA ARG A 42 10.91 -0.70 -20.10
C ARG A 42 12.27 -0.37 -19.52
N ILE A 43 12.30 0.08 -18.27
CA ILE A 43 13.55 0.22 -17.53
C ILE A 43 14.09 -1.19 -17.31
N ARG A 44 15.12 -1.54 -18.08
CA ARG A 44 15.95 -2.73 -17.83
C ARG A 44 17.00 -2.32 -16.80
N ILE A 45 16.87 -2.84 -15.57
CA ILE A 45 17.94 -2.69 -14.58
C ILE A 45 19.01 -3.72 -14.93
N GLU A 46 20.02 -3.29 -15.66
CA GLU A 46 21.26 -4.06 -15.83
C GLU A 46 22.17 -3.74 -14.64
N TYR A 47 22.47 -4.76 -13.83
CA TYR A 47 23.55 -4.65 -12.86
C TYR A 47 24.87 -4.69 -13.62
N ALA A 48 25.69 -3.65 -13.48
CA ALA A 48 27.06 -3.69 -13.98
C ALA A 48 27.78 -4.86 -13.30
N CYS A 49 28.15 -5.88 -14.07
CA CYS A 49 29.12 -6.85 -13.64
C CYS A 49 30.44 -6.08 -13.43
N LEU A 50 31.00 -6.11 -12.23
CA LEU A 50 32.31 -5.51 -11.97
C LEU A 50 33.34 -6.29 -12.79
N ASP A 51 33.86 -5.65 -13.84
CA ASP A 51 34.83 -6.20 -14.78
C ASP A 51 36.05 -6.77 -14.04
N GLY A 52 36.18 -8.08 -14.10
CA GLY A 52 37.31 -8.84 -13.59
C GLY A 52 37.65 -10.02 -14.50
N ALA A 53 37.73 -9.80 -15.82
CA ALA A 53 38.43 -10.68 -16.75
C ALA A 53 38.54 -10.00 -18.13
N ARG A 54 39.66 -9.29 -18.35
CA ARG A 54 40.12 -9.00 -19.71
C ARG A 54 40.83 -10.24 -20.25
N ASP A 55 40.52 -10.57 -21.50
CA ASP A 55 41.34 -11.24 -22.53
C ASP A 55 40.67 -12.46 -23.18
N ALA A 56 39.93 -12.21 -24.26
CA ALA A 56 39.73 -13.17 -25.35
C ALA A 56 39.63 -12.40 -26.69
N PRO A 57 40.29 -12.87 -27.78
CA PRO A 57 40.42 -12.10 -29.02
C PRO A 57 39.13 -12.11 -29.87
N ALA A 58 38.87 -10.98 -30.52
CA ALA A 58 37.70 -10.73 -31.35
C ALA A 58 37.66 -11.62 -32.61
N THR A 59 36.62 -12.45 -32.72
CA THR A 59 36.23 -13.12 -33.97
C THR A 59 35.37 -12.19 -34.83
N LYS A 60 35.71 -12.11 -36.13
CA LYS A 60 34.98 -11.35 -37.15
C LYS A 60 33.89 -12.23 -37.78
N GLU A 61 32.74 -12.35 -37.13
CA GLU A 61 31.49 -12.76 -37.79
C GLU A 61 30.35 -11.88 -37.28
N PRO A 62 29.45 -11.38 -38.14
CA PRO A 62 28.28 -10.66 -37.68
C PRO A 62 27.37 -11.65 -36.92
N PRO A 63 26.92 -11.33 -35.69
CA PRO A 63 26.02 -12.20 -34.98
C PRO A 63 24.72 -12.32 -35.77
N GLU A 64 24.33 -13.56 -36.05
CA GLU A 64 23.02 -13.90 -36.60
C GLU A 64 21.93 -13.20 -35.76
N ALA A 65 20.94 -12.63 -36.46
CA ALA A 65 19.76 -12.07 -35.83
C ALA A 65 19.03 -13.19 -35.09
N VAL A 66 19.33 -13.35 -33.80
CA VAL A 66 18.49 -14.08 -32.87
C VAL A 66 17.19 -13.30 -32.82
N ALA A 67 16.20 -13.75 -33.61
CA ALA A 67 14.83 -13.33 -33.46
C ALA A 67 14.53 -13.41 -31.97
N ALA A 68 14.33 -12.24 -31.35
CA ALA A 68 14.10 -12.13 -29.93
C ALA A 68 12.91 -13.01 -29.59
N ALA A 69 13.22 -14.17 -29.00
CA ALA A 69 12.22 -15.04 -28.42
C ALA A 69 11.46 -14.17 -27.42
N VAL A 70 10.16 -14.03 -27.67
CA VAL A 70 9.18 -13.60 -26.69
C VAL A 70 9.50 -14.38 -25.40
N PRO A 71 9.75 -13.74 -24.24
CA PRO A 71 9.93 -14.50 -23.02
C PRO A 71 8.55 -15.00 -22.60
N SER A 72 8.17 -16.17 -23.12
CA SER A 72 7.32 -17.11 -22.40
C SER A 72 8.22 -17.90 -21.44
N GLU A 73 8.77 -17.23 -20.42
CA GLU A 73 9.45 -17.94 -19.35
C GLU A 73 8.46 -18.17 -18.20
N GLU A 74 7.90 -19.38 -18.16
CA GLU A 74 7.53 -19.98 -16.89
C GLU A 74 8.79 -20.02 -16.02
N GLN A 75 8.99 -18.97 -15.20
CA GLN A 75 10.06 -18.96 -14.20
C GLN A 75 10.00 -20.27 -13.40
N ARG A 76 11.09 -21.04 -13.46
CA ARG A 76 11.24 -22.31 -12.76
C ARG A 76 10.82 -22.13 -11.29
N VAL A 77 9.80 -22.87 -10.88
CA VAL A 77 9.30 -22.86 -9.51
C VAL A 77 10.34 -23.50 -8.57
N ARG A 78 10.65 -22.82 -7.46
CA ARG A 78 11.62 -23.27 -6.47
C ARG A 78 11.19 -24.59 -5.82
N GLN A 79 12.12 -25.54 -5.81
CA GLN A 79 11.97 -26.83 -5.17
C GLN A 79 12.51 -26.79 -3.73
N LEU A 80 12.01 -27.69 -2.88
CA LEU A 80 12.45 -27.78 -1.47
C LEU A 80 13.94 -28.17 -1.31
N SER A 81 14.54 -28.77 -2.34
CA SER A 81 15.95 -29.14 -2.40
C SER A 81 16.86 -28.01 -2.90
N ASP A 82 16.29 -26.94 -3.45
CA ASP A 82 17.07 -25.78 -3.89
C ASP A 82 17.60 -25.02 -2.65
N ARG A 83 18.60 -24.17 -2.86
CA ARG A 83 19.10 -23.29 -1.79
C ARG A 83 17.96 -22.40 -1.25
N PRO A 84 17.95 -22.03 0.04
CA PRO A 84 16.96 -21.10 0.56
C PRO A 84 16.94 -19.78 -0.21
N TYR A 85 15.75 -19.22 -0.41
CA TYR A 85 15.58 -17.91 -1.01
C TYR A 85 16.26 -16.81 -0.18
N SER A 86 16.74 -15.75 -0.85
CA SER A 86 17.37 -14.58 -0.23
C SER A 86 16.86 -13.32 -0.90
N LEU A 87 16.51 -12.29 -0.11
CA LEU A 87 16.06 -10.99 -0.65
C LEU A 87 17.20 -10.15 -1.24
N GLY A 88 18.43 -10.62 -1.09
CA GLY A 88 19.64 -10.01 -1.63
C GLY A 88 20.88 -10.41 -0.83
N PRO A 89 22.04 -9.77 -1.10
CA PRO A 89 23.24 -9.95 -0.30
C PRO A 89 23.02 -9.47 1.14
N ASN A 90 23.66 -10.16 2.07
CA ASN A 90 23.67 -9.83 3.49
C ASN A 90 24.50 -8.53 3.73
N VAL A 91 23.94 -7.53 4.41
CA VAL A 91 24.59 -6.23 4.71
C VAL A 91 24.96 -6.10 6.20
N SER A 92 25.95 -6.85 6.67
CA SER A 92 26.22 -7.04 8.11
C SER A 92 26.58 -5.76 8.87
N ASP A 93 27.12 -4.75 8.18
CA ASP A 93 27.53 -3.44 8.73
C ASP A 93 26.50 -2.33 8.47
N TYR A 94 25.24 -2.68 8.18
CA TYR A 94 24.21 -1.72 7.75
C TYR A 94 24.01 -0.54 8.71
N ASP A 95 23.93 -0.78 10.02
CA ASP A 95 23.71 0.29 11.00
C ASP A 95 24.88 1.29 11.02
N ALA A 96 26.12 0.80 10.93
CA ALA A 96 27.31 1.65 10.87
C ALA A 96 27.34 2.46 9.57
N ARG A 97 26.98 1.85 8.43
CA ARG A 97 26.86 2.55 7.14
C ARG A 97 25.78 3.63 7.17
N ARG A 98 24.61 3.30 7.71
CA ARG A 98 23.49 4.24 7.82
C ARG A 98 23.86 5.42 8.73
N ALA A 99 24.49 5.15 9.88
CA ALA A 99 24.98 6.20 10.78
C ALA A 99 26.01 7.12 10.10
N ALA A 100 26.98 6.54 9.38
CA ALA A 100 27.96 7.32 8.62
C ALA A 100 27.31 8.16 7.52
N TRP A 101 26.31 7.61 6.82
CA TRP A 101 25.56 8.34 5.80
C TRP A 101 24.79 9.51 6.41
N LEU A 102 24.07 9.31 7.52
CA LEU A 102 23.32 10.38 8.21
C LEU A 102 24.25 11.50 8.69
N ALA A 103 25.42 11.16 9.24
CA ALA A 103 26.41 12.14 9.65
C ALA A 103 26.96 12.97 8.47
N ALA A 104 27.10 12.36 7.28
CA ALA A 104 27.53 13.05 6.07
C ALA A 104 26.42 13.86 5.38
N HIS A 105 25.14 13.59 5.68
CA HIS A 105 23.99 14.20 5.01
C HIS A 105 23.01 14.85 6.01
N PRO A 106 23.43 15.88 6.78
CA PRO A 106 22.61 16.49 7.84
C PRO A 106 21.31 17.14 7.34
N ARG A 107 21.17 17.40 6.02
CA ARG A 107 19.94 17.89 5.40
C ARG A 107 18.81 16.84 5.33
N PHE A 108 19.14 15.57 5.57
CA PHE A 108 18.20 14.45 5.55
C PHE A 108 18.20 13.74 6.92
N PRO A 109 17.68 14.39 7.98
CA PRO A 109 17.69 13.80 9.30
C PRO A 109 16.69 12.64 9.41
N ALA A 110 17.06 11.63 10.19
CA ALA A 110 16.20 10.49 10.53
C ALA A 110 15.03 10.86 11.46
N PHE A 111 15.12 12.01 12.13
CA PHE A 111 14.06 12.55 12.98
C PHE A 111 13.77 13.98 12.55
N VAL A 112 12.51 14.29 12.29
CA VAL A 112 12.06 15.61 11.81
C VAL A 112 11.78 16.58 12.96
N ALA A 113 11.57 16.05 14.17
CA ALA A 113 11.47 16.79 15.43
C ALA A 113 11.90 15.87 16.58
N PRO A 114 12.10 16.38 17.82
CA PRO A 114 12.36 15.54 18.98
C PRO A 114 11.33 14.40 19.09
N GLU A 115 11.82 13.17 19.23
CA GLU A 115 11.00 11.94 19.31
C GLU A 115 10.11 11.65 18.10
N ARG A 116 10.16 12.45 17.03
CA ARG A 116 9.32 12.27 15.82
C ARG A 116 10.16 11.77 14.64
N PRO A 117 10.11 10.46 14.32
CA PRO A 117 10.89 9.87 13.25
C PRO A 117 10.44 10.37 11.88
N ARG A 118 11.34 10.36 10.90
CA ARG A 118 10.98 10.42 9.49
C ARG A 118 10.36 9.08 9.10
N VAL A 119 9.11 9.12 8.64
CA VAL A 119 8.33 7.94 8.30
C VAL A 119 8.06 7.92 6.80
N LEU A 120 8.33 6.79 6.16
CA LEU A 120 7.91 6.48 4.80
C LEU A 120 6.74 5.50 4.84
N MET A 121 5.53 5.96 4.52
CA MET A 121 4.39 5.08 4.33
C MET A 121 4.51 4.37 2.98
N VAL A 122 4.39 3.04 3.00
CA VAL A 122 4.51 2.18 1.82
C VAL A 122 3.20 1.45 1.64
N THR A 123 2.63 1.54 0.45
CA THR A 123 1.44 0.78 0.06
C THR A 123 1.60 0.34 -1.39
N GLY A 124 0.70 -0.49 -1.89
CA GLY A 124 0.73 -0.88 -3.28
C GLY A 124 -0.40 -1.80 -3.69
N SER A 125 -0.52 -1.98 -5.00
CA SER A 125 -1.46 -2.91 -5.61
C SER A 125 -0.81 -3.65 -6.77
N SER A 126 -1.53 -4.62 -7.32
CA SER A 126 -1.12 -5.29 -8.56
C SER A 126 -0.87 -4.27 -9.70
N PRO A 127 0.15 -4.47 -10.57
CA PRO A 127 0.29 -3.73 -11.82
C PRO A 127 -0.87 -3.97 -12.80
N ARG A 128 -1.58 -5.08 -12.63
CA ARG A 128 -2.67 -5.47 -13.51
C ARG A 128 -3.95 -4.79 -13.03
N ARG A 129 -4.77 -4.39 -14.00
CA ARG A 129 -6.15 -3.95 -13.75
C ARG A 129 -6.90 -5.00 -12.96
N CYS A 130 -7.78 -4.52 -12.09
CA CYS A 130 -8.64 -5.38 -11.30
C CYS A 130 -9.61 -6.14 -12.21
N THR A 131 -9.99 -7.36 -11.82
CA THR A 131 -10.96 -8.15 -12.58
C THR A 131 -12.37 -7.59 -12.38
N GLU A 132 -12.65 -7.10 -11.16
CA GLU A 132 -13.86 -6.36 -10.83
C GLU A 132 -13.79 -4.91 -11.31
N ALA A 133 -14.84 -4.45 -12.00
CA ALA A 133 -14.87 -3.14 -12.65
C ALA A 133 -14.64 -1.96 -11.70
N GLU A 134 -15.11 -2.07 -10.45
CA GLU A 134 -14.99 -1.04 -9.42
C GLU A 134 -13.70 -1.15 -8.59
N GLY A 135 -12.94 -2.24 -8.73
CA GLY A 135 -11.77 -2.51 -7.88
C GLY A 135 -10.70 -1.43 -8.00
N ASP A 136 -10.36 -1.04 -9.23
CA ASP A 136 -9.39 0.04 -9.49
C ASP A 136 -9.88 1.39 -8.91
N HIS A 137 -11.18 1.66 -8.92
CA HIS A 137 -11.76 2.88 -8.35
C HIS A 137 -11.63 2.89 -6.82
N VAL A 138 -11.92 1.76 -6.17
CA VAL A 138 -11.72 1.61 -4.72
C VAL A 138 -10.24 1.77 -4.35
N LEU A 139 -9.32 1.17 -5.10
CA LEU A 139 -7.88 1.32 -4.88
C LEU A 139 -7.43 2.78 -5.00
N LEU A 140 -7.93 3.51 -6.01
CA LEU A 140 -7.63 4.93 -6.18
C LEU A 140 -8.12 5.75 -4.97
N ARG A 141 -9.35 5.50 -4.49
CA ARG A 141 -9.90 6.20 -3.33
C ARG A 141 -9.13 5.84 -2.05
N ALA A 142 -8.73 4.59 -1.88
CA ALA A 142 -7.90 4.15 -0.76
C ALA A 142 -6.49 4.76 -0.80
N PHE A 143 -5.91 4.97 -1.99
CA PHE A 143 -4.66 5.72 -2.12
C PHE A 143 -4.84 7.20 -1.77
N LYS A 144 -5.90 7.86 -2.27
CA LYS A 144 -6.23 9.25 -1.90
C LYS A 144 -6.31 9.39 -0.37
N ASN A 145 -7.01 8.48 0.29
CA ASN A 145 -7.13 8.47 1.75
C ASN A 145 -5.76 8.46 2.45
N LYS A 146 -4.85 7.57 2.03
CA LYS A 146 -3.47 7.52 2.58
C LYS A 146 -2.67 8.78 2.26
N ALA A 147 -2.83 9.32 1.05
CA ALA A 147 -2.17 10.56 0.64
C ALA A 147 -2.65 11.77 1.46
N ASP A 148 -3.95 11.85 1.77
CA ASP A 148 -4.52 12.88 2.64
C ASP A 148 -3.98 12.75 4.07
N TYR A 149 -3.95 11.54 4.65
CA TYR A 149 -3.36 11.28 5.96
C TYR A 149 -1.86 11.64 5.99
N CYS A 150 -1.07 11.15 5.03
CA CYS A 150 0.36 11.49 4.94
C CYS A 150 0.59 12.99 4.78
N ARG A 151 -0.27 13.68 4.01
CA ARG A 151 -0.20 15.14 3.89
C ARG A 151 -0.42 15.77 5.26
N VAL A 152 -1.51 15.48 5.95
CA VAL A 152 -1.82 16.04 7.28
C VAL A 152 -0.65 15.79 8.25
N HIS A 153 -0.15 14.56 8.31
CA HIS A 153 0.85 14.13 9.27
C HIS A 153 2.30 14.36 8.81
N GLY A 154 2.53 15.00 7.66
CA GLY A 154 3.88 15.28 7.14
C GLY A 154 4.74 14.02 6.94
N LEU A 155 4.13 12.94 6.47
CA LEU A 155 4.79 11.67 6.17
C LEU A 155 5.12 11.57 4.68
N ASP A 156 6.22 10.89 4.35
CA ASP A 156 6.52 10.53 2.97
C ASP A 156 5.62 9.33 2.56
N ILE A 157 5.28 9.22 1.28
CA ILE A 157 4.47 8.10 0.77
C ILE A 157 5.07 7.50 -0.50
N PHE A 158 5.09 6.17 -0.57
CA PHE A 158 5.49 5.39 -1.74
C PHE A 158 4.37 4.41 -2.12
N TYR A 159 3.91 4.51 -3.36
CA TYR A 159 2.94 3.58 -3.93
C TYR A 159 3.63 2.65 -4.93
N SER A 160 3.68 1.36 -4.63
CA SER A 160 4.18 0.37 -5.57
C SER A 160 3.06 -0.20 -6.43
N ASN A 161 3.28 -0.20 -7.73
CA ASN A 161 2.52 -0.98 -8.70
C ASN A 161 3.43 -2.00 -9.42
N ALA A 162 4.57 -2.35 -8.84
CA ALA A 162 5.58 -3.22 -9.46
C ALA A 162 5.78 -4.52 -8.67
N VAL A 163 5.99 -5.62 -9.38
CA VAL A 163 6.43 -6.90 -8.80
C VAL A 163 7.95 -6.98 -8.97
N LEU A 164 8.68 -6.78 -7.87
CA LEU A 164 10.16 -6.73 -7.90
C LEU A 164 10.79 -8.13 -8.01
N ASP A 165 10.06 -9.17 -7.59
CA ASP A 165 10.55 -10.54 -7.58
C ASP A 165 9.41 -11.51 -7.93
N GLY A 166 9.64 -12.37 -8.93
CA GLY A 166 8.65 -13.31 -9.44
C GLY A 166 8.39 -14.52 -8.55
N GLU A 167 9.25 -14.80 -7.56
CA GLU A 167 9.01 -15.82 -6.54
C GLU A 167 8.12 -15.29 -5.41
N MET A 168 8.21 -13.98 -5.12
CA MET A 168 7.51 -13.31 -4.02
C MET A 168 6.25 -12.58 -4.50
N THR A 169 5.26 -13.38 -4.89
CA THR A 169 3.96 -12.92 -5.42
C THR A 169 2.87 -12.77 -4.35
N GLY A 170 1.83 -11.98 -4.66
CA GLY A 170 0.70 -11.75 -3.75
C GLY A 170 1.11 -10.90 -2.55
N PHE A 171 0.59 -11.23 -1.35
CA PHE A 171 0.89 -10.49 -0.12
C PHE A 171 2.38 -10.51 0.26
N TRP A 172 3.15 -11.48 -0.25
CA TRP A 172 4.61 -11.59 -0.06
C TRP A 172 5.43 -10.51 -0.78
N THR A 173 4.85 -9.80 -1.75
CA THR A 173 5.58 -8.79 -2.55
C THR A 173 6.09 -7.61 -1.71
N LYS A 174 5.47 -7.39 -0.54
CA LYS A 174 5.88 -6.34 0.39
C LYS A 174 7.30 -6.54 0.92
N LEU A 175 7.78 -7.78 1.08
CA LEU A 175 9.11 -8.06 1.66
C LEU A 175 10.27 -7.55 0.77
N PRO A 176 10.38 -7.94 -0.52
CA PRO A 176 11.40 -7.38 -1.41
C PRO A 176 11.33 -5.85 -1.53
N LEU A 177 10.11 -5.30 -1.57
CA LEU A 177 9.91 -3.85 -1.65
C LEU A 177 10.41 -3.11 -0.41
N LEU A 178 10.03 -3.58 0.80
CA LEU A 178 10.48 -2.99 2.05
C LEU A 178 12.00 -3.03 2.17
N ARG A 179 12.63 -4.16 1.82
CA ARG A 179 14.10 -4.25 1.81
C ARG A 179 14.74 -3.25 0.84
N ALA A 180 14.20 -3.13 -0.37
CA ALA A 180 14.72 -2.20 -1.38
C ALA A 180 14.61 -0.74 -0.90
N LEU A 181 13.47 -0.37 -0.32
CA LEU A 181 13.25 0.98 0.23
C LEU A 181 14.12 1.28 1.44
N MET A 182 14.33 0.31 2.34
CA MET A 182 15.23 0.48 3.49
C MET A 182 16.63 0.89 3.02
N VAL A 183 17.20 0.17 2.05
CA VAL A 183 18.55 0.42 1.53
C VAL A 183 18.62 1.71 0.69
N ALA A 184 17.55 2.05 -0.04
CA ALA A 184 17.49 3.25 -0.86
C ALA A 184 17.29 4.55 -0.06
N HIS A 185 16.66 4.45 1.12
CA HIS A 185 16.27 5.60 1.96
C HIS A 185 16.90 5.53 3.36
N PRO A 186 18.24 5.68 3.50
CA PRO A 186 18.90 5.66 4.80
C PRO A 186 18.42 6.79 5.75
N GLU A 187 17.85 7.87 5.22
CA GLU A 187 17.21 8.95 5.99
C GLU A 187 15.90 8.52 6.65
N THR A 188 15.20 7.50 6.12
CA THR A 188 13.95 7.02 6.71
C THR A 188 14.26 6.26 7.99
N GLU A 189 13.61 6.61 9.10
CA GLU A 189 13.76 5.90 10.38
C GLU A 189 12.75 4.76 10.52
N LEU A 190 11.51 4.97 10.10
CA LEU A 190 10.45 3.96 10.11
C LEU A 190 9.82 3.83 8.72
N LEU A 191 9.70 2.61 8.23
CA LEU A 191 8.84 2.28 7.10
C LEU A 191 7.49 1.82 7.65
N TRP A 192 6.40 2.42 7.19
CA TRP A 192 5.05 2.03 7.58
C TRP A 192 4.36 1.34 6.40
N TRP A 193 4.35 0.01 6.40
CA TRP A 193 3.57 -0.74 5.42
C TRP A 193 2.08 -0.65 5.76
N VAL A 194 1.25 -0.30 4.78
CA VAL A 194 -0.21 -0.26 4.89
C VAL A 194 -0.84 -0.92 3.66
N ASP A 195 -1.60 -1.99 3.85
CA ASP A 195 -2.29 -2.71 2.79
C ASP A 195 -3.24 -1.78 2.02
N SER A 196 -3.50 -2.11 0.75
CA SER A 196 -4.35 -1.29 -0.12
C SER A 196 -5.80 -1.20 0.37
N ASP A 197 -6.30 -2.25 1.03
CA ASP A 197 -7.63 -2.37 1.63
C ASP A 197 -7.70 -1.94 3.10
N ALA A 198 -6.62 -1.35 3.64
CA ALA A 198 -6.64 -0.62 4.91
C ALA A 198 -6.91 0.88 4.67
N VAL A 199 -7.86 1.45 5.40
CA VAL A 199 -8.31 2.85 5.27
C VAL A 199 -8.06 3.58 6.59
N PHE A 200 -7.41 4.74 6.54
CA PHE A 200 -7.31 5.62 7.70
C PHE A 200 -8.68 6.25 7.96
N THR A 201 -9.22 6.04 9.15
CA THR A 201 -10.53 6.55 9.57
C THR A 201 -10.45 7.55 10.71
N ASP A 202 -9.28 7.72 11.32
CA ASP A 202 -8.94 8.86 12.18
C ASP A 202 -7.86 9.71 11.50
N MET A 203 -8.24 10.87 10.98
CA MET A 203 -7.34 11.79 10.27
C MET A 203 -6.57 12.72 11.22
N LEU A 204 -6.86 12.70 12.53
CA LEU A 204 -6.19 13.53 13.53
C LEU A 204 -5.21 12.76 14.41
N PHE A 205 -5.39 11.45 14.55
CA PHE A 205 -4.57 10.63 15.42
C PHE A 205 -3.14 10.48 14.88
N GLU A 206 -2.15 10.96 15.64
CA GLU A 206 -0.73 10.72 15.42
C GLU A 206 -0.28 9.52 16.29
N PRO A 207 0.39 8.51 15.70
CA PRO A 207 0.94 7.41 16.48
C PRO A 207 1.91 7.88 17.57
N PRO A 208 1.92 7.24 18.76
CA PRO A 208 2.75 7.67 19.88
C PRO A 208 4.22 7.23 19.70
N TRP A 209 4.95 7.88 18.78
CA TRP A 209 6.29 7.48 18.34
C TRP A 209 7.30 7.19 19.48
N GLY A 210 7.27 8.00 20.53
CA GLY A 210 8.14 7.82 21.71
C GLY A 210 7.97 6.46 22.40
N ARG A 211 6.75 5.89 22.36
CA ARG A 211 6.47 4.53 22.88
C ARG A 211 7.24 3.44 22.14
N TYR A 212 7.60 3.69 20.87
CA TYR A 212 8.25 2.71 19.99
C TYR A 212 9.77 2.87 19.92
N ALA A 213 10.37 3.82 20.66
CA ALA A 213 11.80 4.12 20.60
C ALA A 213 12.69 2.88 20.84
N GLY A 214 12.28 1.96 21.73
CA GLY A 214 13.02 0.73 22.04
C GLY A 214 12.82 -0.44 21.07
N HIS A 215 11.89 -0.31 20.12
CA HIS A 215 11.40 -1.40 19.27
C HIS A 215 11.76 -1.16 17.80
N ASN A 216 11.83 -2.25 17.04
CA ASN A 216 12.17 -2.24 15.61
C ASN A 216 11.00 -2.72 14.73
N LEU A 217 10.06 -3.47 15.29
CA LEU A 217 8.83 -3.87 14.61
C LEU A 217 7.64 -3.51 15.52
N VAL A 218 6.65 -2.82 14.97
CA VAL A 218 5.37 -2.53 15.64
C VAL A 218 4.25 -3.01 14.74
N LEU A 219 3.32 -3.78 15.28
CA LEU A 219 2.13 -4.23 14.58
C LEU A 219 0.99 -4.40 15.57
N HIS A 220 -0.24 -4.34 15.09
CA HIS A 220 -1.39 -4.60 15.94
C HIS A 220 -1.43 -6.06 16.38
N GLY A 221 -1.63 -6.33 17.67
CA GLY A 221 -1.73 -7.69 18.20
C GLY A 221 -1.66 -7.77 19.72
N TRP A 222 -1.71 -9.01 20.23
CA TRP A 222 -1.70 -9.31 21.67
C TRP A 222 -0.65 -10.37 22.02
N ASP A 223 0.12 -10.15 23.09
CA ASP A 223 1.21 -11.06 23.53
C ASP A 223 0.68 -12.49 23.79
N ASP A 224 -0.43 -12.59 24.51
CA ASP A 224 -1.06 -13.87 24.84
C ASP A 224 -1.57 -14.61 23.61
N GLU A 225 -2.02 -13.89 22.57
CA GLU A 225 -2.45 -14.51 21.31
C GLU A 225 -1.26 -14.99 20.47
N VAL A 226 -0.20 -14.18 20.35
CA VAL A 226 0.99 -14.52 19.54
C VAL A 226 1.86 -15.58 20.21
N TYR A 227 2.24 -15.38 21.48
CA TYR A 227 3.22 -16.23 22.16
C TYR A 227 2.58 -17.29 23.04
N GLY A 228 1.38 -17.04 23.59
CA GLY A 228 0.63 -17.99 24.40
C GLY A 228 -0.16 -18.98 23.54
N ALA A 229 -1.24 -18.51 22.91
CA ALA A 229 -2.15 -19.30 22.10
C ALA A 229 -1.60 -19.66 20.72
N ARG A 230 -0.58 -18.95 20.24
CA ARG A 230 -0.01 -19.09 18.88
C ARG A 230 -1.08 -18.96 17.79
N ASN A 231 -2.00 -18.03 17.99
CA ASN A 231 -3.10 -17.77 17.09
C ASN A 231 -2.59 -17.01 15.87
N TRP A 232 -2.90 -17.49 14.67
CA TRP A 232 -2.47 -16.84 13.43
C TRP A 232 -3.07 -15.43 13.22
N LEU A 233 -4.17 -15.13 13.91
CA LEU A 233 -4.78 -13.80 13.97
C LEU A 233 -4.31 -12.97 15.18
N GLY A 234 -3.39 -13.49 16.00
CA GLY A 234 -2.89 -12.79 17.18
C GLY A 234 -2.13 -11.51 16.86
N ALA A 235 -1.72 -11.33 15.61
CA ALA A 235 -1.20 -10.08 15.07
C ALA A 235 -1.59 -9.89 13.60
N ASN A 236 -1.55 -8.65 13.11
CA ASN A 236 -1.86 -8.31 11.71
C ASN A 236 -0.68 -7.66 10.98
N THR A 237 -0.38 -8.13 9.76
CA THR A 237 0.73 -7.61 8.93
C THR A 237 0.28 -6.67 7.82
N GLY A 238 -0.99 -6.25 7.82
CA GLY A 238 -1.52 -5.28 6.86
C GLY A 238 -1.33 -3.83 7.27
N SER A 239 -0.92 -3.58 8.51
CA SER A 239 -0.45 -2.27 8.97
C SER A 239 0.65 -2.48 10.01
N LEU A 240 1.90 -2.21 9.63
CA LEU A 240 3.06 -2.41 10.49
C LEU A 240 4.14 -1.35 10.28
N LEU A 241 4.89 -1.06 11.34
CA LEU A 241 6.06 -0.19 11.32
C LEU A 241 7.32 -1.04 11.42
N LEU A 242 8.30 -0.76 10.57
CA LEU A 242 9.60 -1.42 10.56
C LEU A 242 10.72 -0.38 10.62
N ARG A 243 11.58 -0.45 11.65
CA ARG A 243 12.72 0.46 11.80
C ARG A 243 13.76 0.17 10.73
N ASN A 244 14.35 1.22 10.16
CA ASN A 244 15.41 1.10 9.18
C ASN A 244 16.76 0.77 9.85
N CYS A 245 16.95 -0.50 10.19
CA CYS A 245 18.14 -0.99 10.87
C CYS A 245 18.49 -2.41 10.44
N ARG A 246 19.66 -2.87 10.86
CA ARG A 246 20.20 -4.20 10.57
C ARG A 246 19.26 -5.32 11.04
N TRP A 247 18.71 -5.18 12.25
CA TRP A 247 17.78 -6.15 12.82
C TRP A 247 16.57 -6.39 11.90
N SER A 248 16.04 -5.33 11.29
CA SER A 248 14.90 -5.43 10.38
C SER A 248 15.26 -6.10 9.07
N LEU A 249 16.46 -5.87 8.53
CA LEU A 249 16.96 -6.62 7.36
C LEU A 249 17.09 -8.11 7.68
N ASP A 250 17.59 -8.46 8.86
CA ASP A 250 17.70 -9.85 9.33
C ASP A 250 16.32 -10.51 9.49
N LEU A 251 15.34 -9.76 10.00
CA LEU A 251 13.96 -10.24 10.10
C LEU A 251 13.35 -10.49 8.72
N LEU A 252 13.49 -9.54 7.78
CA LEU A 252 12.98 -9.69 6.41
C LEU A 252 13.59 -10.92 5.72
N ASP A 253 14.90 -11.16 5.90
CA ASP A 253 15.58 -12.34 5.35
C ASP A 253 15.08 -13.66 5.98
N ALA A 254 14.75 -13.68 7.28
CA ALA A 254 14.18 -14.86 7.93
C ALA A 254 12.73 -15.11 7.46
N TRP A 255 11.94 -14.04 7.36
CA TRP A 255 10.55 -14.06 6.95
C TRP A 255 10.38 -14.49 5.49
N ALA A 256 11.22 -13.99 4.59
CA ALA A 256 11.13 -14.26 3.16
C ALA A 256 11.37 -15.72 2.78
N ARG A 257 12.02 -16.53 3.63
CA ARG A 257 12.31 -17.96 3.33
C ARG A 257 11.06 -18.79 3.12
N MET A 258 9.93 -18.34 3.66
CA MET A 258 8.65 -19.05 3.63
C MET A 258 7.74 -18.57 2.50
N GLY A 259 8.16 -17.52 1.78
CA GLY A 259 7.36 -16.84 0.76
C GLY A 259 7.49 -17.29 -0.71
N PRO A 260 8.51 -18.03 -1.17
CA PRO A 260 8.60 -18.41 -2.59
C PRO A 260 7.43 -19.30 -3.02
N ARG A 261 6.69 -18.88 -4.06
CA ARG A 261 5.51 -19.59 -4.59
C ARG A 261 5.80 -21.06 -4.96
N GLY A 262 4.78 -21.90 -4.87
CA GLY A 262 4.86 -23.33 -5.22
C GLY A 262 5.24 -24.22 -4.02
N PRO A 263 6.05 -25.29 -4.21
CA PRO A 263 6.29 -26.30 -3.18
C PRO A 263 6.81 -25.76 -1.84
N VAL A 264 7.57 -24.66 -1.84
CA VAL A 264 8.06 -24.00 -0.62
C VAL A 264 6.88 -23.39 0.15
N ARG A 265 6.08 -22.52 -0.48
CA ARG A 265 4.93 -21.87 0.15
C ARG A 265 3.86 -22.87 0.57
N GLU A 266 3.63 -23.91 -0.21
CA GLU A 266 2.71 -25.01 0.12
C GLU A 266 3.18 -25.78 1.35
N ARG A 267 4.48 -26.10 1.44
CA ARG A 267 5.05 -26.79 2.61
C ARG A 267 4.89 -25.95 3.88
N TYR A 268 5.25 -24.67 3.82
CA TYR A 268 5.13 -23.80 4.99
C TYR A 268 3.67 -23.56 5.39
N GLY A 269 2.73 -23.58 4.45
CA GLY A 269 1.30 -23.55 4.76
C GLY A 269 0.86 -24.71 5.65
N ARG A 270 1.40 -25.92 5.42
CA ARG A 270 1.15 -27.09 6.29
C ARG A 270 1.84 -26.94 7.65
N VAL A 271 3.09 -26.47 7.66
CA VAL A 271 3.82 -26.19 8.91
C VAL A 271 3.06 -25.19 9.79
N PHE A 272 2.49 -24.14 9.20
CA PHE A 272 1.71 -23.15 9.94
C PHE A 272 0.41 -23.73 10.48
N ALA A 273 -0.28 -24.58 9.70
CA ALA A 273 -1.50 -25.24 10.17
C ALA A 273 -1.25 -26.21 11.35
N GLU A 274 -0.06 -26.80 11.41
CA GLU A 274 0.35 -27.66 12.53
C GLU A 274 0.81 -26.85 13.75
N ALA A 275 1.47 -25.71 13.53
CA ALA A 275 2.13 -24.94 14.58
C ALA A 275 1.28 -23.81 15.19
N LEU A 276 0.32 -23.28 14.43
CA LEU A 276 -0.52 -22.15 14.81
C LEU A 276 -1.96 -22.58 15.05
N SER A 277 -2.57 -22.06 16.12
CA SER A 277 -3.96 -22.33 16.42
C SER A 277 -4.89 -21.63 15.43
N ASN A 278 -6.05 -22.25 15.15
CA ASN A 278 -7.10 -21.75 14.27
C ASN A 278 -6.68 -21.44 12.82
N ARG A 279 -5.52 -21.92 12.37
CA ARG A 279 -5.02 -21.76 10.99
C ARG A 279 -5.26 -23.05 10.20
N ALA A 280 -6.08 -22.99 9.16
CA ALA A 280 -6.29 -24.13 8.26
C ALA A 280 -5.02 -24.46 7.44
N ALA A 281 -5.00 -25.58 6.70
CA ALA A 281 -3.89 -26.02 5.85
C ALA A 281 -3.95 -25.48 4.41
N TRP A 282 -3.95 -24.16 4.28
CA TRP A 282 -3.84 -23.41 3.01
C TRP A 282 -2.43 -22.81 2.88
N GLU A 283 -2.09 -22.37 1.67
CA GLU A 283 -0.76 -21.84 1.32
C GLU A 283 -0.25 -20.81 2.34
N ALA A 284 1.07 -20.76 2.57
CA ALA A 284 1.67 -19.83 3.51
C ALA A 284 1.40 -18.36 3.13
N ASP A 285 0.91 -17.58 4.09
CA ASP A 285 0.78 -16.12 4.02
C ASP A 285 1.81 -15.43 4.92
N ASP A 286 2.07 -14.14 4.65
CA ASP A 286 3.08 -13.37 5.37
C ASP A 286 2.72 -13.20 6.85
N GLN A 287 1.44 -13.04 7.20
CA GLN A 287 0.99 -12.86 8.59
C GLN A 287 1.27 -14.11 9.43
N SER A 288 0.80 -15.26 8.98
CA SER A 288 1.05 -16.56 9.64
C SER A 288 2.54 -16.84 9.75
N ALA A 289 3.33 -16.51 8.72
CA ALA A 289 4.76 -16.67 8.75
C ALA A 289 5.46 -15.80 9.81
N LEU A 290 5.02 -14.55 9.97
CA LEU A 290 5.54 -13.68 11.02
C LEU A 290 5.15 -14.19 12.40
N VAL A 291 3.87 -14.53 12.61
CA VAL A 291 3.40 -15.10 13.89
C VAL A 291 4.17 -16.37 14.23
N TYR A 292 4.40 -17.26 13.25
CA TYR A 292 5.21 -18.46 13.42
C TYR A 292 6.65 -18.13 13.86
N LEU A 293 7.32 -17.19 13.19
CA LEU A 293 8.67 -16.76 13.57
C LEU A 293 8.70 -16.18 14.99
N LEU A 294 7.75 -15.33 15.34
CA LEU A 294 7.68 -14.73 16.67
C LEU A 294 7.44 -15.80 17.74
N ALA A 295 6.49 -16.71 17.52
CA ALA A 295 6.15 -17.76 18.47
C ALA A 295 7.29 -18.78 18.66
N THR A 296 8.03 -19.11 17.60
CA THR A 296 9.08 -20.15 17.64
C THR A 296 10.48 -19.62 17.93
N GLU A 297 10.75 -18.35 17.63
CA GLU A 297 12.03 -17.68 17.84
C GLU A 297 11.89 -16.43 18.74
N ARG A 298 11.00 -16.47 19.76
CA ARG A 298 10.76 -15.33 20.68
C ARG A 298 12.04 -14.76 21.27
N GLY A 299 12.98 -15.60 21.69
CA GLY A 299 14.26 -15.16 22.25
C GLY A 299 15.18 -14.43 21.26
N ARG A 300 14.91 -14.53 19.95
CA ARG A 300 15.68 -13.83 18.91
C ARG A 300 15.01 -12.51 18.50
N TRP A 301 13.69 -12.47 18.43
CA TRP A 301 12.94 -11.35 17.86
C TRP A 301 12.13 -10.55 18.88
N GLY A 302 11.58 -11.21 19.90
CA GLY A 302 10.52 -10.68 20.77
C GLY A 302 10.88 -9.37 21.46
N ASP A 303 12.11 -9.22 21.95
CA ASP A 303 12.56 -8.03 22.68
C ASP A 303 12.52 -6.73 21.84
N LYS A 304 12.42 -6.85 20.52
CA LYS A 304 12.35 -5.72 19.58
C LYS A 304 11.00 -5.59 18.88
N VAL A 305 10.01 -6.39 19.27
CA VAL A 305 8.66 -6.38 18.72
C VAL A 305 7.71 -5.74 19.71
N PHE A 306 6.92 -4.79 19.25
CA PHE A 306 5.83 -4.18 20.01
C PHE A 306 4.49 -4.62 19.43
N LEU A 307 3.71 -5.35 20.21
CA LEU A 307 2.34 -5.73 19.87
C LEU A 307 1.39 -4.65 20.40
N GLU A 308 0.93 -3.78 19.51
CA GLU A 308 0.07 -2.64 19.84
C GLU A 308 -1.40 -3.07 19.90
N SER A 309 -2.08 -2.68 20.96
CA SER A 309 -3.51 -2.99 21.17
C SER A 309 -4.26 -1.86 21.88
N SER A 310 -3.60 -0.73 22.16
CA SER A 310 -4.24 0.44 22.77
C SER A 310 -5.02 1.31 21.79
N TYR A 311 -4.77 1.15 20.50
CA TYR A 311 -5.51 1.79 19.41
C TYR A 311 -5.48 0.87 18.19
N HIS A 312 -6.36 1.13 17.22
CA HIS A 312 -6.49 0.33 16.00
C HIS A 312 -5.43 0.68 14.95
N LEU A 313 -4.17 0.32 15.21
CA LEU A 313 -3.14 0.30 14.15
C LEU A 313 -3.58 -0.61 12.99
N HIS A 314 -4.36 -1.64 13.31
CA HIS A 314 -5.26 -2.38 12.44
C HIS A 314 -6.59 -2.53 13.18
N GLY A 315 -7.71 -2.26 12.50
CA GLY A 315 -9.06 -2.46 13.05
C GLY A 315 -9.90 -3.30 12.10
N PHE A 316 -10.50 -4.38 12.61
CA PHE A 316 -11.28 -5.31 11.81
C PHE A 316 -12.61 -4.69 11.37
N TRP A 317 -12.84 -4.62 10.06
CA TRP A 317 -13.90 -3.79 9.49
C TRP A 317 -15.33 -4.18 9.91
N GLU A 318 -15.65 -5.48 10.04
CA GLU A 318 -17.00 -5.92 10.41
C GLU A 318 -17.46 -5.36 11.77
N GLU A 319 -16.54 -5.18 12.72
CA GLU A 319 -16.85 -4.64 14.05
C GLU A 319 -16.95 -3.11 14.08
N ILE A 320 -16.50 -2.46 13.00
CA ILE A 320 -16.30 -1.01 12.94
C ILE A 320 -17.36 -0.33 12.07
N VAL A 321 -17.56 -0.81 10.82
CA VAL A 321 -18.26 -0.02 9.79
C VAL A 321 -19.73 0.28 10.13
N GLY A 322 -20.37 -0.58 10.93
CA GLY A 322 -21.75 -0.39 11.40
C GLY A 322 -21.89 0.65 12.51
N ARG A 323 -20.78 1.14 13.08
CA ARG A 323 -20.77 2.02 14.25
C ARG A 323 -20.40 3.48 13.93
N TYR A 324 -20.12 3.82 12.68
CA TYR A 324 -19.67 5.17 12.31
C TYR A 324 -20.65 6.29 12.70
N GLU A 325 -21.95 6.07 12.55
CA GLU A 325 -22.98 7.03 12.96
C GLU A 325 -23.01 7.21 14.48
N GLU A 326 -22.87 6.12 15.24
CA GLU A 326 -22.71 6.16 16.69
C GLU A 326 -21.46 6.98 17.05
N MET A 327 -20.34 6.72 16.38
CA MET A 327 -19.07 7.39 16.65
C MET A 327 -19.14 8.89 16.45
N ARG A 328 -19.73 9.33 15.33
CA ARG A 328 -19.97 10.75 15.03
C ARG A 328 -20.83 11.45 16.07
N SER A 329 -21.78 10.73 16.67
CA SER A 329 -22.68 11.32 17.67
C SER A 329 -22.05 11.47 19.05
N ARG A 330 -21.11 10.58 19.42
CA ARG A 330 -20.58 10.47 20.79
C ARG A 330 -19.16 11.00 20.96
N TRP A 331 -18.34 10.92 19.92
CA TRP A 331 -16.92 11.19 19.99
C TRP A 331 -16.46 12.13 18.87
N ARG A 332 -15.15 12.38 18.85
CA ARG A 332 -14.43 13.19 17.87
C ARG A 332 -13.16 12.43 17.44
N PRO A 333 -12.61 12.72 16.25
CA PRO A 333 -11.34 12.17 15.80
C PRO A 333 -10.19 12.55 16.74
N GLY A 334 -9.08 11.81 16.68
CA GLY A 334 -7.89 11.94 17.50
C GLY A 334 -7.76 10.89 18.61
N LEU A 335 -8.62 9.88 18.64
CA LEU A 335 -8.64 8.83 19.68
C LEU A 335 -7.96 7.54 19.22
N GLY A 336 -8.02 7.21 17.93
CA GLY A 336 -7.40 6.05 17.30
C GLY A 336 -7.97 4.66 17.68
N ASP A 337 -8.84 4.55 18.68
CA ASP A 337 -9.33 3.28 19.25
C ASP A 337 -10.78 2.94 18.90
N HIS A 338 -11.47 2.10 19.70
CA HIS A 338 -12.86 1.70 19.48
C HIS A 338 -13.90 2.85 19.49
N ARG A 339 -13.51 4.04 19.95
CA ARG A 339 -14.33 5.26 19.94
C ARG A 339 -14.20 6.01 18.62
N TRP A 340 -13.01 5.96 18.02
CA TRP A 340 -12.73 6.52 16.69
C TRP A 340 -11.47 5.82 16.12
N PRO A 341 -11.61 4.75 15.31
CA PRO A 341 -10.49 3.90 14.96
C PRO A 341 -9.51 4.60 14.04
N LEU A 342 -8.20 4.41 14.25
CA LEU A 342 -7.18 4.92 13.33
C LEU A 342 -7.30 4.24 11.96
N VAL A 343 -7.32 2.91 11.94
CA VAL A 343 -7.42 2.12 10.71
C VAL A 343 -8.68 1.26 10.73
N THR A 344 -9.40 1.26 9.62
CA THR A 344 -10.40 0.24 9.30
C THR A 344 -9.87 -0.61 8.14
N HIS A 345 -9.65 -1.89 8.39
CA HIS A 345 -8.97 -2.80 7.49
C HIS A 345 -9.93 -3.89 6.99
N PHE A 346 -10.16 -3.91 5.68
CA PHE A 346 -11.12 -4.77 4.99
C PHE A 346 -10.55 -6.16 4.67
N VAL A 347 -9.95 -6.79 5.67
CA VAL A 347 -9.40 -8.15 5.57
C VAL A 347 -10.46 -9.10 5.02
N GLY A 348 -10.11 -9.83 3.96
CA GLY A 348 -10.99 -10.81 3.32
C GLY A 348 -11.91 -10.25 2.22
N CYS A 349 -11.93 -8.94 1.97
CA CYS A 349 -12.83 -8.34 0.96
C CYS A 349 -12.34 -8.43 -0.49
N LYS A 350 -11.02 -8.46 -0.73
CA LYS A 350 -10.40 -8.60 -2.06
C LYS A 350 -11.07 -7.72 -3.14
N PRO A 351 -11.04 -6.38 -2.98
CA PRO A 351 -11.81 -5.44 -3.80
C PRO A 351 -11.49 -5.52 -5.30
N CYS A 352 -10.35 -6.11 -5.67
CA CYS A 352 -9.93 -6.28 -7.05
C CYS A 352 -10.33 -7.61 -7.68
N GLY A 353 -11.11 -8.43 -6.98
CA GLY A 353 -11.63 -9.70 -7.46
C GLY A 353 -10.62 -10.83 -7.41
N GLU A 354 -9.62 -10.74 -6.54
CA GLU A 354 -8.71 -11.85 -6.30
C GLU A 354 -9.45 -13.05 -5.69
N PRO A 355 -9.08 -14.30 -6.06
CA PRO A 355 -9.62 -15.50 -5.41
C PRO A 355 -9.42 -15.48 -3.90
N GLY A 356 -10.33 -16.10 -3.16
CA GLY A 356 -10.24 -16.22 -1.70
C GLY A 356 -10.86 -15.06 -0.93
N ALA A 357 -11.76 -14.29 -1.54
CA ALA A 357 -12.66 -13.41 -0.79
C ALA A 357 -13.50 -14.23 0.21
N THR A 358 -13.58 -13.74 1.44
CA THR A 358 -14.33 -14.38 2.54
C THR A 358 -15.72 -13.78 2.71
N TYR A 359 -15.90 -12.55 2.21
CA TYR A 359 -17.10 -11.75 2.40
C TYR A 359 -17.78 -11.44 1.07
N GLU A 360 -19.08 -11.17 1.15
CA GLU A 360 -19.88 -10.75 0.00
C GLU A 360 -19.36 -9.43 -0.57
N ALA A 361 -19.08 -9.41 -1.88
CA ALA A 361 -18.48 -8.26 -2.53
C ALA A 361 -19.32 -6.98 -2.38
N ALA A 362 -20.65 -7.10 -2.28
CA ALA A 362 -21.54 -5.97 -2.03
C ALA A 362 -21.34 -5.34 -0.64
N ALA A 363 -21.26 -6.16 0.41
CA ALA A 363 -21.04 -5.70 1.77
C ALA A 363 -19.66 -5.06 1.93
N CYS A 364 -18.64 -5.63 1.28
CA CYS A 364 -17.31 -5.06 1.23
C CYS A 364 -17.29 -3.68 0.55
N ARG A 365 -17.91 -3.55 -0.63
CA ARG A 365 -17.98 -2.26 -1.33
C ARG A 365 -18.70 -1.19 -0.51
N GLU A 366 -19.85 -1.53 0.06
CA GLU A 366 -20.61 -0.61 0.92
C GLU A 366 -19.80 -0.20 2.15
N GLY A 367 -19.18 -1.16 2.84
CA GLY A 367 -18.33 -0.89 3.99
C GLY A 367 -17.14 0.01 3.64
N MET A 368 -16.46 -0.26 2.52
CA MET A 368 -15.33 0.54 2.04
C MET A 368 -15.75 1.95 1.67
N GLU A 369 -16.88 2.11 0.97
CA GLU A 369 -17.44 3.42 0.65
C GLU A 369 -17.73 4.23 1.93
N ARG A 370 -18.37 3.61 2.91
CA ARG A 370 -18.66 4.22 4.21
C ARG A 370 -17.39 4.62 4.95
N ALA A 371 -16.38 3.76 5.01
CA ALA A 371 -15.10 4.06 5.66
C ALA A 371 -14.36 5.20 4.97
N LEU A 372 -14.32 5.19 3.64
CA LEU A 372 -13.68 6.25 2.84
C LEU A 372 -14.40 7.59 3.04
N ASN A 373 -15.73 7.61 3.06
CA ASN A 373 -16.53 8.83 3.28
C ASN A 373 -16.42 9.32 4.74
N PHE A 374 -16.37 8.41 5.72
CA PHE A 374 -16.17 8.75 7.13
C PHE A 374 -14.83 9.44 7.37
N ALA A 375 -13.80 8.98 6.68
CA ALA A 375 -12.47 9.59 6.67
C ALA A 375 -12.45 10.92 5.90
N ASP A 376 -13.03 10.93 4.69
CA ASP A 376 -13.02 12.10 3.80
C ASP A 376 -13.84 13.26 4.37
N ASP A 377 -14.89 13.00 5.15
CA ASP A 377 -15.63 14.03 5.89
C ASP A 377 -14.72 14.88 6.82
N GLN A 378 -13.68 14.27 7.41
CA GLN A 378 -12.72 14.98 8.26
C GLN A 378 -11.83 15.92 7.43
N ILE A 379 -11.57 15.57 6.17
CA ILE A 379 -10.79 16.39 5.22
C ILE A 379 -11.67 17.46 4.57
N LEU A 380 -12.88 17.11 4.13
CA LEU A 380 -13.84 18.03 3.50
C LEU A 380 -14.33 19.08 4.49
N GLY A 381 -14.46 18.73 5.78
CA GLY A 381 -14.84 19.65 6.85
C GLY A 381 -13.93 20.88 6.90
N LEU A 382 -12.65 20.71 6.59
CA LEU A 382 -11.66 21.81 6.49
C LEU A 382 -12.07 22.87 5.49
N TYR A 383 -12.74 22.45 4.43
CA TYR A 383 -13.18 23.30 3.32
C TYR A 383 -14.67 23.66 3.42
N GLY A 384 -15.34 23.29 4.51
CA GLY A 384 -16.76 23.61 4.74
C GLY A 384 -17.73 22.68 4.00
N PHE A 385 -17.29 21.48 3.65
CA PHE A 385 -18.10 20.45 2.99
C PHE A 385 -18.18 19.17 3.82
N GLN A 386 -19.19 18.37 3.51
CA GLN A 386 -19.36 17.04 4.08
C GLN A 386 -20.17 16.18 3.09
N HIS A 387 -19.96 14.86 3.08
CA HIS A 387 -20.85 13.94 2.38
C HIS A 387 -22.28 14.04 2.92
N GLU A 388 -23.28 13.89 2.04
CA GLU A 388 -24.70 13.93 2.42
C GLU A 388 -25.07 12.78 3.36
N SER A 389 -24.48 11.60 3.11
CA SER A 389 -24.46 10.46 4.01
C SER A 389 -23.19 9.64 3.76
N LEU A 390 -22.85 8.69 4.64
CA LEU A 390 -21.68 7.85 4.45
C LEU A 390 -21.79 6.88 3.26
N GLY A 391 -22.99 6.66 2.71
CA GLY A 391 -23.22 5.75 1.58
C GLY A 391 -23.32 6.43 0.20
N THR A 392 -22.91 7.70 0.08
CA THR A 392 -22.95 8.44 -1.20
C THR A 392 -21.70 9.28 -1.38
N THR A 393 -21.33 9.53 -2.64
CA THR A 393 -20.25 10.45 -3.02
C THR A 393 -20.71 11.91 -3.14
N ALA A 394 -22.02 12.16 -3.01
CA ALA A 394 -22.57 13.51 -3.04
C ALA A 394 -22.18 14.28 -1.78
N VAL A 395 -21.72 15.51 -1.97
CA VAL A 395 -21.31 16.41 -0.89
C VAL A 395 -22.24 17.61 -0.77
N ARG A 396 -22.45 18.06 0.45
CA ARG A 396 -23.17 19.27 0.81
C ARG A 396 -22.28 20.24 1.56
N ARG A 397 -22.64 21.51 1.49
CA ARG A 397 -22.01 22.58 2.26
C ARG A 397 -22.51 22.54 3.71
N VAL A 398 -21.60 22.64 4.67
CA VAL A 398 -21.93 22.64 6.11
C VAL A 398 -21.81 24.02 6.77
N ARG A 399 -21.21 24.99 6.08
CA ARG A 399 -21.14 26.40 6.53
C ARG A 399 -21.19 27.38 5.36
N ASN A 400 -21.73 28.58 5.61
CA ASN A 400 -21.74 29.67 4.63
C ASN A 400 -20.33 30.19 4.37
N ASP A 401 -20.09 30.66 3.15
CA ASP A 401 -18.85 31.37 2.84
C ASP A 401 -18.77 32.66 3.66
N THR A 402 -17.59 32.94 4.20
CA THR A 402 -17.32 34.18 4.93
C THR A 402 -16.37 35.04 4.10
N GLY A 403 -16.53 36.37 4.17
CA GLY A 403 -15.51 37.30 3.65
C GLY A 403 -14.23 37.33 4.50
N ARG A 404 -14.13 36.46 5.50
CA ARG A 404 -13.10 36.41 6.55
C ARG A 404 -12.66 34.95 6.78
N PRO A 405 -12.08 34.27 5.78
CA PRO A 405 -11.83 32.83 5.83
C PRO A 405 -10.77 32.40 6.86
N LEU A 406 -9.97 33.34 7.38
CA LEU A 406 -8.92 33.09 8.38
C LEU A 406 -9.42 33.26 9.83
N ASP A 407 -10.63 33.77 10.02
CA ASP A 407 -11.21 34.01 11.36
C ASP A 407 -12.10 32.83 11.82
N ALA A 408 -11.92 31.66 11.23
CA ALA A 408 -12.67 30.47 11.62
C ALA A 408 -12.17 29.96 12.98
N ASP A 409 -13.00 30.05 14.02
CA ASP A 409 -12.72 29.66 15.41
C ASP A 409 -12.57 28.13 15.64
N ASP A 410 -12.45 27.33 14.58
CA ASP A 410 -12.42 25.87 14.68
C ASP A 410 -10.97 25.38 14.86
N GLU A 411 -10.55 25.26 16.13
CA GLU A 411 -9.21 24.83 16.52
C GLU A 411 -8.83 23.44 15.96
N GLU A 412 -9.80 22.52 15.83
CA GLU A 412 -9.56 21.18 15.26
C GLU A 412 -9.29 21.27 13.75
N ILE A 413 -10.04 22.10 13.03
CA ILE A 413 -9.79 22.41 11.61
C ILE A 413 -8.43 23.11 11.42
N GLY A 414 -8.08 24.02 12.31
CA GLY A 414 -6.77 24.69 12.32
C GLY A 414 -5.62 23.69 12.40
N ARG A 415 -5.73 22.63 13.22
CA ARG A 415 -4.71 21.58 13.35
C ARG A 415 -4.54 20.73 12.09
N LEU A 416 -5.59 20.50 11.30
CA LEU A 416 -5.48 19.74 10.05
C LEU A 416 -4.96 20.59 8.89
N LEU A 417 -5.30 21.89 8.85
CA LEU A 417 -4.81 22.84 7.84
C LEU A 417 -3.36 23.27 8.11
N HIS A 418 -3.03 23.48 9.39
CA HIS A 418 -1.73 23.94 9.86
C HIS A 418 -1.24 23.08 11.05
N PRO A 419 -0.95 21.79 10.82
CA PRO A 419 -0.52 20.92 11.90
C PRO A 419 0.77 21.43 12.54
N GLU A 420 0.80 21.47 13.87
CA GLU A 420 2.00 21.84 14.65
C GLU A 420 3.22 21.00 14.24
N PHE A 421 2.97 19.77 13.79
CA PHE A 421 3.95 18.84 13.24
C PHE A 421 4.69 19.34 12.00
N ARG A 422 4.14 20.32 11.26
CA ARG A 422 4.79 20.95 10.10
C ARG A 422 5.57 22.22 10.46
N ALA A 423 5.46 22.72 11.68
CA ALA A 423 6.16 23.93 12.13
C ALA A 423 7.66 23.71 12.42
N ALA A 424 8.11 22.44 12.52
CA ALA A 424 9.52 22.09 12.72
C ALA A 424 10.30 22.22 11.38
N GLY A 425 10.79 23.43 11.10
CA GLY A 425 11.62 23.69 9.92
C GLY A 425 12.16 25.10 9.76
N ILE A 426 11.86 26.04 10.67
CA ILE A 426 12.43 27.39 10.65
C ILE A 426 12.99 27.69 12.04
N ASN A 427 14.25 27.35 12.25
CA ASN A 427 15.18 28.08 13.11
C ASN A 427 16.61 27.75 12.70
#